data_AF-A0A829R2B5-F1
#
_entry.id   AF-A0A829R2B5-F1
#
_cell.length_a   1.000
_cell.length_b   1.000
_cell.length_c   1.000
_cell.angle_alpha   90.00
_cell.angle_beta   90.00
_cell.angle_gamma   90.00
#
_symmetry.space_group_name_H-M   'P 1'
#
loop_
_entity.id
_entity.type
_entity.pdbx_description
1 polymer ?
#
loop_
_entity_poly.entity_id
_entity_poly.type
_entity_poly.pdbx_seq_one_letter_code
_entity_poly.pdbx_strand_id
1 'polypeptide(L)'
;IDYESLDGQPAELFFMIAATDGANETHLETLAALSRLLVNPDFVQALKNTKTPDEVIALFDEQQSAGEEVETETPNEEQPFVVAVTACPTGIAHTYMAEDALKNKAKEMGVAIKVETNGSEGVKNRLTAADIERAAGVIIAADKNVEMARFDGKHLQERPVSDGIRKPEQLIQTALDQKAPIYHSNGDIAKEENTEKASIGSKIYKDLMNGISHMLPFVVGGGIMIALSFLIERFWPHSELFRLLSTIGGSDQGAFTLLIPILAGYIASSIGERPALMPGMVGGLMAVHSNAGFLGGLVAGFLAGYIVIGLKKVFAKLPKSLEGLKPILLYPIFGLLITGTLMYFIVNPIFSTINSAMIQALEHLGTANAVLLGVVLGGMMAIDMGGPFNKAAYTFSIGVFTATQDGALMAATMAGGMVPPLAIAFASSLFSKKFTQQEKQAGITNYVLGAAFITEGAIPFAAADPLRVIISSVIGAMTAGGLTQLWSVNVPAPHGGVFVSLLANKPVLFLVAIIIGAVISGLIYGFWKKPLPDK
;
A
#
# COMPACT_ATOMS: atom_id res chain seq x y z
N ILE A 1 24.64 7.11 34.39
CA ILE A 1 23.37 6.99 35.16
C ILE A 1 22.60 5.82 34.57
N ASP A 2 22.06 4.92 35.40
CA ASP A 2 21.12 3.91 34.92
C ASP A 2 19.79 4.61 34.56
N TYR A 3 19.38 4.48 33.30
CA TYR A 3 18.28 5.25 32.70
C TYR A 3 17.37 4.36 31.84
N GLU A 4 17.40 3.03 32.06
CA GLU A 4 16.62 2.05 31.29
C GLU A 4 16.78 2.22 29.76
N SER A 5 18.03 2.46 29.33
CA SER A 5 18.40 2.64 27.93
C SER A 5 18.04 1.40 27.09
N LEU A 6 17.69 1.63 25.81
CA LEU A 6 17.27 0.56 24.89
C LEU A 6 18.38 -0.46 24.56
N ASP A 7 19.63 -0.17 24.91
CA ASP A 7 20.79 -1.05 24.79
C ASP A 7 21.29 -1.62 26.13
N GLY A 8 20.63 -1.26 27.25
CA GLY A 8 20.99 -1.67 28.60
C GLY A 8 22.31 -1.11 29.12
N GLN A 9 22.89 -0.09 28.48
CA GLN A 9 24.14 0.55 28.91
C GLN A 9 23.87 1.82 29.74
N PRO A 10 24.69 2.13 30.77
CA PRO A 10 24.53 3.37 31.52
C PRO A 10 24.64 4.61 30.63
N ALA A 11 23.68 5.53 30.73
CA ALA A 11 23.73 6.80 30.03
C ALA A 11 24.77 7.74 30.67
N GLU A 12 25.77 8.18 29.90
CA GLU A 12 26.88 9.02 30.39
C GLU A 12 26.76 10.49 29.97
N LEU A 13 26.09 10.78 28.85
CA LEU A 13 25.94 12.12 28.30
C LEU A 13 24.45 12.51 28.25
N PHE A 14 24.13 13.72 28.72
CA PHE A 14 22.77 14.25 28.76
C PHE A 14 22.75 15.65 28.15
N PHE A 15 21.85 15.89 27.21
CA PHE A 15 21.71 17.16 26.51
C PHE A 15 20.30 17.72 26.70
N MET A 16 20.20 18.99 27.08
CA MET A 16 18.93 19.71 27.19
C MET A 16 18.88 20.77 26.10
N ILE A 17 17.93 20.66 25.17
CA ILE A 17 17.70 21.66 24.13
C ILE A 17 16.71 22.70 24.67
N ALA A 18 17.21 23.88 25.03
CA ALA A 18 16.39 25.01 25.47
C ALA A 18 15.86 25.78 24.25
N ALA A 19 14.69 25.38 23.75
CA ALA A 19 14.01 26.07 22.66
C ALA A 19 13.15 27.25 23.18
N THR A 20 13.14 28.36 22.46
CA THR A 20 12.22 29.48 22.73
C THR A 20 10.80 29.16 22.26
N ASP A 21 9.81 29.76 22.93
CA ASP A 21 8.40 29.52 22.63
C ASP A 21 8.08 29.90 21.15
N GLY A 22 7.55 28.96 20.38
CA GLY A 22 7.31 29.10 18.93
C GLY A 22 8.45 28.64 18.00
N ALA A 23 9.62 28.22 18.51
CA ALA A 23 10.75 27.71 17.70
C ALA A 23 10.56 26.24 17.25
N ASN A 24 9.47 25.97 16.53
CA ASN A 24 9.03 24.62 16.17
C ASN A 24 9.98 23.84 15.23
N GLU A 25 10.88 24.51 14.50
CA GLU A 25 11.84 23.86 13.61
C GLU A 25 13.28 23.90 14.18
N THR A 26 13.67 24.99 14.85
CA THR A 26 15.03 25.19 15.37
C THR A 26 15.47 24.12 16.37
N HIS A 27 14.56 23.58 17.19
CA HIS A 27 14.89 22.49 18.10
C HIS A 27 15.15 21.16 17.36
N LEU A 28 14.52 20.94 16.20
CA LEU A 28 14.77 19.77 15.34
C LEU A 28 16.09 19.90 14.59
N GLU A 29 16.40 21.10 14.09
CA GLU A 29 17.70 21.43 13.49
C GLU A 29 18.85 21.24 14.50
N THR A 30 18.67 21.74 15.73
CA THR A 30 19.62 21.57 16.84
C THR A 30 19.81 20.10 17.19
N LEU A 31 18.72 19.32 17.25
CA LEU A 31 18.78 17.89 17.54
C LEU A 31 19.47 17.13 16.41
N ALA A 32 19.21 17.48 15.15
CA ALA A 32 19.90 16.90 13.99
C ALA A 32 21.41 17.21 14.02
N ALA A 33 21.79 18.47 14.21
CA ALA A 33 23.20 18.89 14.28
C ALA A 33 23.95 18.20 15.44
N LEU A 34 23.36 18.19 16.64
CA LEU A 34 23.90 17.45 17.79
C LEU A 34 24.04 15.95 17.48
N SER A 35 23.06 15.35 16.82
CA SER A 35 23.10 13.93 16.44
C SER A 35 24.24 13.62 15.47
N ARG A 36 24.60 14.52 14.55
CA ARG A 36 25.76 14.35 13.65
C ARG A 36 27.06 14.29 14.43
N LEU A 37 27.28 15.23 15.35
CA LEU A 37 28.48 15.29 16.19
C LEU A 37 28.65 14.03 17.05
N LEU A 38 27.54 13.53 17.61
CA LEU A 38 27.54 12.34 18.47
C LEU A 38 27.74 11.01 17.72
N VAL A 39 27.77 10.99 16.38
CA VAL A 39 28.20 9.81 15.60
C VAL A 39 29.72 9.67 15.60
N ASN A 40 30.47 10.77 15.73
CA ASN A 40 31.93 10.75 15.71
C ASN A 40 32.49 10.21 17.04
N PRO A 41 33.17 9.05 17.06
CA PRO A 41 33.71 8.46 18.30
C PRO A 41 34.77 9.36 18.95
N ASP A 42 35.58 10.05 18.16
CA ASP A 42 36.64 10.94 18.65
C ASP A 42 36.05 12.18 19.31
N PHE A 43 34.96 12.74 18.74
CA PHE A 43 34.22 13.83 19.37
C PHE A 43 33.59 13.39 20.70
N VAL A 44 32.93 12.24 20.72
CA VAL A 44 32.32 11.70 21.95
C VAL A 44 33.39 11.43 23.02
N GLN A 45 34.57 10.91 22.64
CA GLN A 45 35.66 10.66 23.57
C GLN A 45 36.33 11.96 24.04
N ALA A 46 36.49 12.96 23.17
CA ALA A 46 36.96 14.30 23.54
C ALA A 46 35.98 14.95 24.54
N LEU A 47 34.68 14.90 24.26
CA LEU A 47 33.64 15.43 25.14
C LEU A 47 33.66 14.78 26.52
N LYS A 48 33.81 13.45 26.60
CA LYS A 48 33.98 12.72 27.87
C LYS A 48 35.26 13.08 28.64
N ASN A 49 36.28 13.59 27.96
CA ASN A 49 37.55 13.98 28.57
C ASN A 49 37.59 15.44 29.04
N THR A 50 36.63 16.28 28.62
CA THR A 50 36.48 17.67 29.08
C THR A 50 36.19 17.75 30.58
N LYS A 51 36.64 18.84 31.23
CA LYS A 51 36.53 19.05 32.68
C LYS A 51 35.88 20.38 33.05
N THR A 52 35.76 21.32 32.11
CA THR A 52 35.18 22.64 32.34
C THR A 52 34.09 22.97 31.31
N PRO A 53 33.11 23.83 31.65
CA PRO A 53 32.09 24.25 30.68
C PRO A 53 32.66 24.94 29.44
N ASP A 54 33.75 25.69 29.60
CA ASP A 54 34.40 26.43 28.50
C ASP A 54 35.06 25.48 27.50
N GLU A 55 35.65 24.36 27.96
CA GLU A 55 36.16 23.29 27.09
C GLU A 55 35.05 22.62 26.28
N VAL A 56 33.85 22.45 26.86
CA VAL A 56 32.69 21.91 26.14
C VAL A 56 32.25 22.87 25.04
N ILE A 57 32.11 24.17 25.34
CA ILE A 57 31.70 25.18 24.35
C ILE A 57 32.70 25.24 23.19
N ALA A 58 34.00 25.33 23.49
CA ALA A 58 35.05 25.37 22.48
C ALA A 58 35.04 24.15 21.55
N LEU A 59 34.78 22.94 22.10
CA LEU A 59 34.71 21.70 21.31
C LEU A 59 33.52 21.69 20.34
N PHE A 60 32.39 22.32 20.70
CA PHE A 60 31.23 22.47 19.80
C PHE A 60 31.47 23.57 18.74
N ASP A 61 32.07 24.70 19.11
CA ASP A 61 32.39 25.81 18.19
C ASP A 61 33.40 25.37 17.11
N GLU A 62 34.43 24.59 17.48
CA GLU A 62 35.43 24.05 16.55
C GLU A 62 34.79 23.13 15.50
N GLN A 63 33.83 22.28 15.90
CA GLN A 63 33.14 21.37 14.99
C GLN A 63 32.09 22.07 14.12
N GLN A 64 31.41 23.12 14.62
CA GLN A 64 30.55 23.94 13.77
C GLN A 64 31.36 24.68 12.70
N SER A 65 32.54 25.19 13.06
CA SER A 65 33.47 25.83 12.12
C SER A 65 33.99 24.86 11.05
N ALA A 66 34.29 23.61 11.43
CA ALA A 66 34.75 22.57 10.48
C ALA A 66 33.62 22.04 9.56
N GLY A 67 32.36 22.26 9.90
CA GLY A 67 31.20 21.77 9.15
C GLY A 67 30.88 22.55 7.86
N GLU A 68 31.40 23.77 7.69
CA GLU A 68 31.08 24.64 6.55
C GLU A 68 32.00 24.43 5.32
N GLU A 69 33.15 23.75 5.45
CA GLU A 69 34.14 23.64 4.35
C GLU A 69 33.99 22.41 3.44
N VAL A 70 33.05 21.49 3.70
CA VAL A 70 32.93 20.21 2.94
C VAL A 70 31.92 20.32 1.78
N GLU A 71 32.13 21.27 0.87
CA GLU A 71 31.48 21.27 -0.46
C GLU A 71 32.47 20.95 -1.59
N THR A 72 32.09 19.96 -2.41
CA THR A 72 32.61 19.71 -3.77
C THR A 72 34.09 19.29 -3.94
N GLU A 73 34.46 18.11 -3.43
CA GLU A 73 35.44 17.30 -4.17
C GLU A 73 34.75 16.60 -5.34
N THR A 74 35.06 17.01 -6.57
CA THR A 74 34.80 16.19 -7.76
C THR A 74 35.59 14.88 -7.65
N PRO A 75 34.95 13.70 -7.72
CA PRO A 75 35.66 12.43 -7.60
C PRO A 75 36.74 12.30 -8.67
N ASN A 76 37.96 11.92 -8.26
CA ASN A 76 39.01 11.53 -9.19
C ASN A 76 38.56 10.26 -9.94
N GLU A 77 38.68 10.21 -11.27
CA GLU A 77 38.05 9.16 -12.11
C GLU A 77 38.59 7.73 -11.84
N GLU A 78 39.69 7.60 -11.10
CA GLU A 78 40.32 6.32 -10.74
C GLU A 78 39.82 5.73 -9.40
N GLN A 79 39.01 6.43 -8.60
CA GLN A 79 38.54 5.94 -7.30
C GLN A 79 37.25 5.10 -7.41
N PRO A 80 37.12 3.98 -6.66
CA PRO A 80 35.87 3.22 -6.58
C PRO A 80 34.71 4.09 -6.09
N PHE A 81 33.58 4.07 -6.77
CA PHE A 81 32.42 4.90 -6.47
C PHE A 81 31.18 4.08 -6.06
N VAL A 82 30.53 4.47 -4.97
CA VAL A 82 29.26 3.89 -4.51
C VAL A 82 28.22 4.99 -4.24
N VAL A 83 26.94 4.63 -4.29
CA VAL A 83 25.85 5.55 -3.94
C VAL A 83 24.98 5.01 -2.82
N ALA A 84 24.43 5.90 -2.01
CA ALA A 84 23.54 5.54 -0.92
C ALA A 84 22.29 6.42 -0.86
N VAL A 85 21.22 5.88 -0.30
CA VAL A 85 20.01 6.61 0.10
C VAL A 85 19.76 6.34 1.58
N THR A 86 19.62 7.38 2.39
CA THR A 86 19.22 7.24 3.80
C THR A 86 17.83 7.80 4.04
N ALA A 87 17.03 7.13 4.86
CA ALA A 87 15.64 7.53 5.10
C ALA A 87 15.08 6.99 6.42
N CYS A 88 14.68 7.87 7.34
CA CYS A 88 13.95 7.52 8.56
C CYS A 88 12.51 8.10 8.51
N PRO A 89 11.47 7.42 9.07
CA PRO A 89 10.09 7.91 9.13
C PRO A 89 9.96 9.35 9.62
N THR A 90 10.64 9.70 10.73
CA THR A 90 10.67 11.06 11.28
C THR A 90 11.59 11.99 10.48
N GLY A 91 12.69 11.44 9.94
CA GLY A 91 13.63 12.17 9.10
C GLY A 91 14.57 13.15 9.84
N ILE A 92 14.54 13.17 11.18
CA ILE A 92 15.24 14.18 12.01
C ILE A 92 16.70 13.79 12.28
N ALA A 93 16.96 12.65 12.92
CA ALA A 93 18.30 12.26 13.37
C ALA A 93 18.92 11.15 12.49
N HIS A 94 18.36 9.93 12.55
CA HIS A 94 18.99 8.74 11.95
C HIS A 94 19.26 8.85 10.44
N THR A 95 18.48 9.63 9.69
CA THR A 95 18.74 9.90 8.26
C THR A 95 20.11 10.54 8.04
N TYR A 96 20.43 11.60 8.78
CA TYR A 96 21.70 12.32 8.61
C TYR A 96 22.85 11.60 9.31
N MET A 97 22.60 10.99 10.47
CA MET A 97 23.59 10.14 11.14
C MET A 97 24.10 9.00 10.22
N ALA A 98 23.20 8.39 9.44
CA ALA A 98 23.57 7.38 8.45
C ALA A 98 24.31 7.97 7.24
N GLU A 99 24.01 9.22 6.84
CA GLU A 99 24.76 9.92 5.79
C GLU A 99 26.21 10.16 6.21
N ASP A 100 26.42 10.70 7.41
CA ASP A 100 27.75 11.03 7.91
C ASP A 100 28.58 9.78 8.22
N ALA A 101 27.97 8.75 8.83
CA ALA A 101 28.63 7.46 9.07
C ALA A 101 29.11 6.78 7.78
N LEU A 102 28.29 6.82 6.71
CA LEU A 102 28.65 6.29 5.39
C LEU A 102 29.73 7.16 4.71
N LYS A 103 29.64 8.49 4.77
CA LYS A 103 30.65 9.41 4.20
C LYS A 103 32.01 9.27 4.88
N ASN A 104 32.04 9.29 6.20
CA ASN A 104 33.28 9.21 6.98
C ASN A 104 33.99 7.87 6.73
N LYS A 105 33.24 6.76 6.81
CA LYS A 105 33.81 5.44 6.56
C LYS A 105 34.26 5.24 5.10
N ALA A 106 33.55 5.79 4.12
CA ALA A 106 33.99 5.75 2.73
C ALA A 106 35.32 6.51 2.54
N LYS A 107 35.47 7.68 3.19
CA LYS A 107 36.73 8.45 3.20
C LYS A 107 37.89 7.66 3.83
N GLU A 108 37.66 6.98 4.96
CA GLU A 108 38.64 6.06 5.56
C GLU A 108 39.04 4.92 4.62
N MET A 109 38.08 4.37 3.86
CA MET A 109 38.30 3.27 2.91
C MET A 109 38.90 3.72 1.55
N GLY A 110 39.08 5.03 1.32
CA GLY A 110 39.52 5.56 0.02
C GLY A 110 38.48 5.42 -1.10
N VAL A 111 37.20 5.39 -0.73
CA VAL A 111 36.04 5.16 -1.62
C VAL A 111 35.27 6.46 -1.79
N ALA A 112 34.98 6.83 -3.03
CA ALA A 112 34.12 7.97 -3.30
C ALA A 112 32.65 7.56 -3.08
N ILE A 113 31.90 8.35 -2.31
CA ILE A 113 30.48 8.08 -2.03
C ILE A 113 29.62 9.32 -2.25
N LYS A 114 28.42 9.12 -2.81
CA LYS A 114 27.36 10.13 -2.79
C LYS A 114 26.14 9.58 -2.05
N VAL A 115 25.67 10.32 -1.06
CA VAL A 115 24.50 9.96 -0.25
C VAL A 115 23.37 10.94 -0.53
N GLU A 116 22.21 10.44 -0.91
CA GLU A 116 20.95 11.19 -0.90
C GLU A 116 20.24 11.00 0.44
N THR A 117 19.73 12.09 1.00
CA THR A 117 19.01 12.05 2.27
C THR A 117 17.55 12.44 2.11
N ASN A 118 16.68 11.57 2.60
CA ASN A 118 15.23 11.78 2.62
C ASN A 118 14.80 12.18 4.04
N GLY A 119 15.21 13.38 4.46
CA GLY A 119 15.02 13.93 5.80
C GLY A 119 13.63 14.53 6.06
N SER A 120 13.48 15.21 7.19
CA SER A 120 12.34 16.09 7.51
C SER A 120 12.31 17.32 6.59
N GLU A 121 13.48 17.84 6.23
CA GLU A 121 13.69 18.97 5.31
C GLU A 121 13.46 18.61 3.82
N GLY A 122 13.03 17.38 3.53
CA GLY A 122 12.83 16.88 2.17
C GLY A 122 14.02 16.08 1.63
N VAL A 123 14.15 16.04 0.30
CA VAL A 123 15.20 15.28 -0.41
C VAL A 123 16.40 16.19 -0.67
N LYS A 124 17.54 15.90 -0.04
CA LYS A 124 18.83 16.58 -0.30
C LYS A 124 19.80 15.65 -1.03
N ASN A 125 20.77 16.23 -1.74
CA ASN A 125 21.84 15.51 -2.44
C ASN A 125 21.37 14.46 -3.47
N ARG A 126 20.18 14.68 -4.07
CA ARG A 126 19.48 13.69 -4.91
C ARG A 126 20.41 13.05 -5.95
N LEU A 127 20.43 11.71 -5.97
CA LEU A 127 21.23 10.93 -6.92
C LEU A 127 20.73 11.15 -8.35
N THR A 128 21.64 11.51 -9.25
CA THR A 128 21.36 11.62 -10.68
C THR A 128 21.46 10.26 -11.36
N ALA A 129 20.90 10.13 -12.57
CA ALA A 129 21.07 8.91 -13.37
C ALA A 129 22.55 8.57 -13.58
N ALA A 130 23.40 9.56 -13.86
CA ALA A 130 24.84 9.39 -14.03
C ALA A 130 25.56 8.93 -12.74
N ASP A 131 25.12 9.38 -11.56
CA ASP A 131 25.65 8.85 -10.28
C ASP A 131 25.31 7.36 -10.11
N ILE A 132 24.07 6.98 -10.42
CA ILE A 132 23.61 5.59 -10.29
C ILE A 132 24.31 4.69 -11.33
N GLU A 133 24.47 5.19 -12.56
CA GLU A 133 25.10 4.48 -13.67
C GLU A 133 26.58 4.17 -13.37
N ARG A 134 27.36 5.15 -12.87
CA ARG A 134 28.79 4.99 -12.57
C ARG A 134 29.09 4.29 -11.23
N ALA A 135 28.09 4.03 -10.39
CA ALA A 135 28.27 3.36 -9.11
C ALA A 135 28.49 1.84 -9.26
N ALA A 136 29.46 1.32 -8.51
CA ALA A 136 29.75 -0.11 -8.39
C ALA A 136 28.58 -0.88 -7.72
N GLY A 137 27.92 -0.24 -6.75
CA GLY A 137 26.75 -0.77 -6.06
C GLY A 137 25.95 0.32 -5.32
N VAL A 138 24.74 -0.03 -4.89
CA VAL A 138 23.75 0.87 -4.26
C VAL A 138 23.45 0.41 -2.84
N ILE A 139 23.46 1.36 -1.90
CA ILE A 139 23.15 1.15 -0.48
C ILE A 139 21.83 1.86 -0.14
N ILE A 140 20.78 1.11 0.20
CA ILE A 140 19.53 1.67 0.71
C ILE A 140 19.49 1.42 2.21
N ALA A 141 19.69 2.48 3.00
CA ALA A 141 19.62 2.47 4.46
C ALA A 141 18.34 3.18 4.91
N ALA A 142 17.21 2.48 4.85
CA ALA A 142 15.88 3.08 4.91
C ALA A 142 14.90 2.32 5.83
N ASP A 143 14.21 3.09 6.69
CA ASP A 143 13.08 2.67 7.53
C ASP A 143 11.74 3.25 6.99
N LYS A 144 11.75 3.89 5.81
CA LYS A 144 10.55 4.37 5.09
C LYS A 144 10.72 4.21 3.58
N ASN A 145 9.61 4.16 2.85
CA ASN A 145 9.62 4.05 1.38
C ASN A 145 10.47 5.14 0.72
N VAL A 146 11.36 4.73 -0.17
CA VAL A 146 12.18 5.59 -1.05
C VAL A 146 11.93 5.25 -2.52
N GLU A 147 12.41 6.10 -3.43
CA GLU A 147 12.27 5.87 -4.87
C GLU A 147 13.26 4.79 -5.35
N MET A 148 12.83 3.51 -5.32
CA MET A 148 13.66 2.34 -5.61
C MET A 148 13.85 2.06 -7.12
N ALA A 149 12.84 2.36 -7.95
CA ALA A 149 12.81 1.92 -9.35
C ALA A 149 13.96 2.47 -10.23
N ARG A 150 14.57 3.59 -9.83
CA ARG A 150 15.75 4.16 -10.51
C ARG A 150 17.05 3.38 -10.30
N PHE A 151 17.04 2.33 -9.48
CA PHE A 151 18.18 1.45 -9.22
C PHE A 151 18.03 0.07 -9.88
N ASP A 152 17.13 -0.09 -10.85
CA ASP A 152 16.98 -1.32 -11.62
C ASP A 152 18.31 -1.75 -12.27
N GLY A 153 18.59 -3.05 -12.27
CA GLY A 153 19.80 -3.63 -12.84
C GLY A 153 21.07 -3.38 -12.02
N LYS A 154 20.99 -2.74 -10.85
CA LYS A 154 22.14 -2.48 -9.97
C LYS A 154 22.26 -3.51 -8.85
N HIS A 155 23.50 -3.81 -8.46
CA HIS A 155 23.78 -4.52 -7.21
C HIS A 155 23.35 -3.65 -6.05
N LEU A 156 22.23 -4.00 -5.40
CA LEU A 156 21.57 -3.17 -4.40
C LEU A 156 21.31 -3.98 -3.14
N GLN A 157 21.66 -3.39 -2.00
CA GLN A 157 21.28 -3.91 -0.68
C GLN A 157 20.32 -2.93 -0.01
N GLU A 158 19.25 -3.47 0.57
CA GLU A 158 18.31 -2.73 1.40
C GLU A 158 18.43 -3.19 2.85
N ARG A 159 18.58 -2.21 3.76
CA ARG A 159 18.79 -2.40 5.19
C ARG A 159 18.09 -1.30 5.98
N PRO A 160 17.77 -1.53 7.27
CA PRO A 160 17.30 -0.47 8.16
C PRO A 160 18.28 0.70 8.21
N VAL A 161 17.79 1.92 8.44
CA VAL A 161 18.63 3.14 8.50
C VAL A 161 19.71 3.04 9.60
N SER A 162 19.43 2.28 10.67
CA SER A 162 20.35 2.03 11.77
C SER A 162 21.57 1.19 11.39
N ASP A 163 21.48 0.34 10.36
CA ASP A 163 22.65 -0.38 9.83
C ASP A 163 23.59 0.58 9.06
N GLY A 164 23.06 1.64 8.45
CA GLY A 164 23.86 2.72 7.86
C GLY A 164 24.75 3.45 8.88
N ILE A 165 24.30 3.53 10.14
CA ILE A 165 25.05 4.11 11.26
C ILE A 165 26.04 3.10 11.85
N ARG A 166 25.58 1.85 12.09
CA ARG A 166 26.32 0.86 12.89
C ARG A 166 27.26 -0.04 12.09
N LYS A 167 27.06 -0.17 10.78
CA LYS A 167 27.80 -1.11 9.90
C LYS A 167 28.25 -0.47 8.56
N PRO A 168 28.63 0.82 8.49
CA PRO A 168 28.89 1.48 7.22
C PRO A 168 29.97 0.78 6.39
N GLU A 169 31.02 0.26 7.04
CA GLU A 169 32.13 -0.46 6.39
C GLU A 169 31.66 -1.73 5.67
N GLN A 170 30.85 -2.55 6.36
CA GLN A 170 30.25 -3.74 5.78
C GLN A 170 29.35 -3.39 4.59
N LEU A 171 28.58 -2.30 4.68
CA LEU A 171 27.70 -1.88 3.60
C LEU A 171 28.50 -1.41 2.38
N ILE A 172 29.50 -0.56 2.57
CA ILE A 172 30.37 -0.06 1.51
C ILE A 172 31.11 -1.23 0.83
N GLN A 173 31.72 -2.13 1.61
CA GLN A 173 32.40 -3.31 1.05
C GLN A 173 31.45 -4.22 0.28
N THR A 174 30.22 -4.44 0.78
CA THR A 174 29.22 -5.27 0.08
C THR A 174 28.79 -4.67 -1.25
N ALA A 175 28.73 -3.34 -1.35
CA ALA A 175 28.42 -2.61 -2.57
C ALA A 175 29.59 -2.63 -3.58
N LEU A 176 30.84 -2.48 -3.11
CA LEU A 176 32.04 -2.59 -3.93
C LEU A 176 32.25 -3.99 -4.50
N ASP A 177 32.11 -5.02 -3.65
CA ASP A 177 32.30 -6.43 -4.02
C ASP A 177 31.16 -6.99 -4.91
N GLN A 178 30.12 -6.19 -5.19
CA GLN A 178 28.91 -6.60 -5.94
C GLN A 178 28.24 -7.87 -5.37
N LYS A 179 28.40 -8.10 -4.05
CA LYS A 179 27.84 -9.26 -3.33
C LYS A 179 26.34 -9.15 -3.06
N ALA A 180 25.78 -7.95 -3.19
CA ALA A 180 24.34 -7.74 -3.13
C ALA A 180 23.65 -8.32 -4.38
N PRO A 181 22.41 -8.84 -4.28
CA PRO A 181 21.66 -9.28 -5.46
C PRO A 181 21.48 -8.12 -6.44
N ILE A 182 21.40 -8.45 -7.73
CA ILE A 182 20.97 -7.47 -8.73
C ILE A 182 19.49 -7.20 -8.46
N TYR A 183 19.18 -5.95 -8.12
CA TYR A 183 17.80 -5.52 -7.92
C TYR A 183 17.15 -5.33 -9.29
N HIS A 184 16.22 -6.22 -9.59
CA HIS A 184 15.24 -6.00 -10.63
C HIS A 184 13.95 -5.55 -9.97
N SER A 185 13.45 -4.40 -10.40
CA SER A 185 12.13 -3.90 -10.07
C SER A 185 11.08 -4.78 -10.76
N ASN A 186 10.69 -5.86 -10.08
CA ASN A 186 9.41 -6.51 -10.35
C ASN A 186 8.33 -5.42 -10.31
N GLY A 187 7.59 -5.28 -11.41
CA GLY A 187 6.86 -4.06 -11.77
C GLY A 187 5.62 -3.69 -10.95
N ASP A 188 5.68 -3.73 -9.62
CA ASP A 188 4.80 -2.95 -8.75
C ASP A 188 5.44 -1.58 -8.47
N ILE A 189 5.39 -0.74 -9.52
CA ILE A 189 5.68 0.69 -9.57
C ILE A 189 7.18 1.09 -9.53
N ALA A 190 7.83 1.62 -10.57
CA ALA A 190 7.70 1.64 -12.05
C ALA A 190 8.96 2.40 -12.55
N LYS A 191 9.71 2.02 -13.60
CA LYS A 191 9.38 1.63 -14.99
C LYS A 191 10.49 0.72 -15.55
N GLU A 192 10.34 -0.06 -16.62
CA GLU A 192 10.04 0.28 -18.04
C GLU A 192 11.00 1.29 -18.73
N GLU A 193 12.12 0.80 -19.25
CA GLU A 193 12.57 1.20 -20.59
C GLU A 193 11.91 0.25 -21.63
N ASN A 194 11.48 0.65 -22.82
CA ASN A 194 11.93 1.78 -23.65
C ASN A 194 10.76 2.48 -24.38
N THR A 195 10.92 3.78 -24.64
CA THR A 195 10.23 4.56 -25.70
C THR A 195 8.78 4.20 -26.07
N GLU A 196 7.82 4.46 -25.17
CA GLU A 196 6.51 4.93 -25.59
C GLU A 196 5.87 5.84 -24.52
N LYS A 197 5.00 6.76 -24.94
CA LYS A 197 4.26 7.61 -24.00
C LYS A 197 3.32 6.71 -23.21
N ALA A 198 3.65 6.44 -21.95
CA ALA A 198 2.80 5.68 -21.02
C ALA A 198 1.34 6.11 -21.21
N SER A 199 0.51 5.18 -21.70
CA SER A 199 -0.83 5.49 -22.17
C SER A 199 -1.64 6.18 -21.08
N ILE A 200 -2.48 7.15 -21.47
CA ILE A 200 -3.38 7.83 -20.53
C ILE A 200 -4.20 6.79 -19.73
N GLY A 201 -4.55 5.65 -20.37
CA GLY A 201 -5.20 4.52 -19.72
C GLY A 201 -4.37 3.85 -18.62
N SER A 202 -3.07 3.59 -18.82
CA SER A 202 -2.23 2.93 -17.79
C SER A 202 -1.99 3.82 -16.58
N LYS A 203 -1.94 5.14 -16.78
CA LYS A 203 -1.90 6.11 -15.67
C LYS A 203 -3.22 6.11 -14.88
N ILE A 204 -4.36 6.29 -15.54
CA ILE A 204 -5.70 6.27 -14.90
C ILE A 204 -5.91 4.97 -14.12
N TYR A 205 -5.49 3.84 -14.70
CA TYR A 205 -5.54 2.53 -14.07
C TYR A 205 -4.68 2.47 -12.78
N LYS A 206 -3.44 2.94 -12.81
CA LYS A 206 -2.57 3.01 -11.62
C LYS A 206 -3.21 3.88 -10.52
N ASP A 207 -3.73 5.03 -10.90
CA ASP A 207 -4.33 5.98 -9.97
C ASP A 207 -5.58 5.38 -9.29
N LEU A 208 -6.41 4.64 -10.05
CA LEU A 208 -7.56 3.87 -9.58
C LEU A 208 -7.16 2.72 -8.63
N MET A 209 -6.17 1.91 -9.01
CA MET A 209 -5.71 0.78 -8.20
C MET A 209 -5.09 1.21 -6.87
N ASN A 210 -4.48 2.40 -6.82
CA ASN A 210 -4.01 3.00 -5.56
C ASN A 210 -5.19 3.25 -4.61
N GLY A 211 -6.27 3.86 -5.11
CA GLY A 211 -7.51 4.06 -4.34
C GLY A 211 -8.12 2.77 -3.81
N ILE A 212 -8.33 1.78 -4.70
CA ILE A 212 -8.95 0.51 -4.34
C ILE A 212 -8.11 -0.23 -3.29
N SER A 213 -6.78 -0.28 -3.45
CA SER A 213 -5.92 -1.04 -2.53
C SER A 213 -5.87 -0.42 -1.12
N HIS A 214 -6.03 0.90 -0.99
CA HIS A 214 -6.14 1.56 0.32
C HIS A 214 -7.57 1.46 0.93
N MET A 215 -8.60 1.26 0.10
CA MET A 215 -9.97 1.02 0.54
C MET A 215 -10.17 -0.40 1.13
N LEU A 216 -9.52 -1.42 0.54
CA LEU A 216 -9.73 -2.83 0.92
C LEU A 216 -9.61 -3.15 2.42
N PRO A 217 -8.63 -2.63 3.19
CA PRO A 217 -8.55 -2.87 4.64
C PRO A 217 -9.80 -2.43 5.42
N PHE A 218 -10.46 -1.35 4.99
CA PHE A 218 -11.71 -0.87 5.58
C PHE A 218 -12.88 -1.81 5.24
N VAL A 219 -12.90 -2.39 4.03
CA VAL A 219 -13.91 -3.40 3.65
C VAL A 219 -13.76 -4.67 4.47
N VAL A 220 -12.53 -5.16 4.66
CA VAL A 220 -12.24 -6.37 5.45
C VAL A 220 -12.57 -6.13 6.92
N GLY A 221 -12.00 -5.09 7.54
CA GLY A 221 -12.22 -4.78 8.95
C GLY A 221 -13.69 -4.46 9.26
N GLY A 222 -14.30 -3.53 8.53
CA GLY A 222 -15.69 -3.16 8.71
C GLY A 222 -16.67 -4.28 8.36
N GLY A 223 -16.38 -5.05 7.31
CA GLY A 223 -17.23 -6.13 6.83
C GLY A 223 -17.31 -7.29 7.82
N ILE A 224 -16.20 -7.63 8.49
CA ILE A 224 -16.18 -8.62 9.57
C ILE A 224 -16.96 -8.09 10.78
N MET A 225 -16.84 -6.80 11.13
CA MET A 225 -17.63 -6.21 12.23
C MET A 225 -19.14 -6.22 11.93
N ILE A 226 -19.57 -5.88 10.72
CA ILE A 226 -20.96 -5.95 10.25
C ILE A 226 -21.47 -7.41 10.27
N ALA A 227 -20.65 -8.36 9.81
CA ALA A 227 -21.01 -9.77 9.85
C ALA A 227 -21.21 -10.28 11.28
N LEU A 228 -20.30 -9.93 12.20
CA LEU A 228 -20.44 -10.27 13.62
C LEU A 228 -21.64 -9.56 14.27
N SER A 229 -21.95 -8.31 13.89
CA SER A 229 -23.14 -7.63 14.39
C SER A 229 -24.41 -8.37 13.97
N PHE A 230 -24.59 -8.72 12.69
CA PHE A 230 -25.75 -9.49 12.25
C PHE A 230 -25.83 -10.91 12.85
N LEU A 231 -24.67 -11.55 13.09
CA LEU A 231 -24.64 -12.83 13.79
C LEU A 231 -25.17 -12.68 15.23
N ILE A 232 -24.73 -11.63 15.94
CA ILE A 232 -25.15 -11.36 17.32
C ILE A 232 -26.61 -10.91 17.37
N GLU A 233 -27.07 -10.06 16.45
CA GLU A 233 -28.48 -9.61 16.36
C GLU A 233 -29.45 -10.79 16.25
N ARG A 234 -29.06 -11.84 15.51
CA ARG A 234 -29.86 -13.06 15.33
C ARG A 234 -30.12 -13.84 16.64
N PHE A 235 -29.21 -13.76 17.61
CA PHE A 235 -29.33 -14.46 18.90
C PHE A 235 -29.70 -13.53 20.07
N TRP A 236 -29.24 -12.27 20.03
CA TRP A 236 -29.49 -11.21 21.00
C TRP A 236 -29.85 -9.89 20.28
N PRO A 237 -31.10 -9.76 19.78
CA PRO A 237 -31.58 -8.55 19.13
C PRO A 237 -31.39 -7.30 19.99
N HIS A 238 -31.00 -6.20 19.36
CA HIS A 238 -30.82 -4.88 19.99
C HIS A 238 -29.82 -4.78 21.15
N SER A 239 -28.98 -5.81 21.36
CA SER A 239 -27.94 -5.80 22.41
C SER A 239 -26.89 -4.69 22.20
N GLU A 240 -26.27 -4.22 23.29
CA GLU A 240 -25.18 -3.24 23.22
C GLU A 240 -23.98 -3.75 22.40
N LEU A 241 -23.70 -5.06 22.43
CA LEU A 241 -22.64 -5.65 21.61
C LEU A 241 -22.97 -5.61 20.11
N PHE A 242 -24.23 -5.84 19.73
CA PHE A 242 -24.70 -5.61 18.36
C PHE A 242 -24.49 -4.15 17.95
N ARG A 243 -24.95 -3.19 18.78
CA ARG A 243 -24.81 -1.74 18.51
C ARG A 243 -23.35 -1.31 18.38
N LEU A 244 -22.48 -1.79 19.26
CA LEU A 244 -21.04 -1.51 19.23
C LEU A 244 -20.43 -1.96 17.89
N LEU A 245 -20.66 -3.21 17.50
CA LEU A 245 -20.10 -3.78 16.27
C LEU A 245 -20.70 -3.14 15.01
N SER A 246 -22.01 -2.86 15.01
CA SER A 246 -22.67 -2.16 13.90
C SER A 246 -22.17 -0.73 13.76
N THR A 247 -21.85 -0.04 14.85
CA THR A 247 -21.30 1.33 14.83
C THR A 247 -19.84 1.34 14.36
N ILE A 248 -19.01 0.40 14.80
CA ILE A 248 -17.61 0.29 14.36
C ILE A 248 -17.51 -0.10 12.88
N GLY A 249 -18.33 -1.07 12.43
CA GLY A 249 -18.29 -1.57 11.07
C GLY A 249 -19.09 -0.76 10.05
N GLY A 250 -20.25 -0.24 10.46
CA GLY A 250 -21.35 0.16 9.59
C GLY A 250 -21.17 1.43 8.75
N SER A 251 -22.14 1.67 7.88
CA SER A 251 -22.17 2.72 6.87
C SER A 251 -22.33 4.14 7.42
N ASP A 252 -22.82 4.29 8.65
CA ASP A 252 -23.29 5.59 9.15
C ASP A 252 -22.19 6.36 9.90
N GLN A 253 -21.35 5.63 10.65
CA GLN A 253 -20.30 6.21 11.51
C GLN A 253 -19.00 5.38 11.53
N GLY A 254 -18.99 4.22 10.89
CA GLY A 254 -17.94 3.21 11.02
C GLY A 254 -16.99 3.15 9.83
N ALA A 255 -16.25 2.04 9.74
CA ALA A 255 -15.32 1.77 8.66
C ALA A 255 -15.98 1.84 7.27
N PHE A 256 -17.27 1.49 7.14
CA PHE A 256 -17.97 1.51 5.85
C PHE A 256 -18.28 2.92 5.35
N THR A 257 -18.49 3.88 6.24
CA THR A 257 -18.62 5.31 5.90
C THR A 257 -17.38 5.83 5.17
N LEU A 258 -16.20 5.29 5.50
CA LEU A 258 -14.91 5.74 5.00
C LEU A 258 -14.48 5.09 3.68
N LEU A 259 -15.18 4.08 3.15
CA LEU A 259 -14.78 3.38 1.93
C LEU A 259 -14.58 4.32 0.73
N ILE A 260 -15.61 5.07 0.41
CA ILE A 260 -15.62 5.98 -0.74
C ILE A 260 -14.73 7.21 -0.49
N PRO A 261 -14.69 7.84 0.71
CA PRO A 261 -13.67 8.83 1.07
C PRO A 261 -12.23 8.35 0.91
N ILE A 262 -11.88 7.15 1.38
CA ILE A 262 -10.53 6.60 1.29
C ILE A 262 -10.16 6.32 -0.17
N LEU A 263 -11.04 5.66 -0.92
CA LEU A 263 -10.90 5.45 -2.37
C LEU A 263 -10.61 6.77 -3.09
N ALA A 264 -11.48 7.78 -2.92
CA ALA A 264 -11.36 9.07 -3.58
C ALA A 264 -10.08 9.81 -3.17
N GLY A 265 -9.75 9.81 -1.87
CA GLY A 265 -8.53 10.41 -1.34
C GLY A 265 -7.25 9.81 -1.92
N TYR A 266 -7.19 8.49 -2.05
CA TYR A 266 -6.00 7.81 -2.58
C TYR A 266 -5.91 7.79 -4.12
N ILE A 267 -7.02 7.98 -4.83
CA ILE A 267 -6.98 8.37 -6.26
C ILE A 267 -6.48 9.82 -6.41
N ALA A 268 -6.97 10.73 -5.56
CA ALA A 268 -6.54 12.12 -5.61
C ALA A 268 -5.04 12.25 -5.28
N SER A 269 -4.53 11.50 -4.30
CA SER A 269 -3.14 11.58 -3.86
C SER A 269 -2.14 10.85 -4.77
N SER A 270 -2.54 9.84 -5.55
CA SER A 270 -1.68 9.28 -6.62
C SER A 270 -1.47 10.27 -7.77
N ILE A 271 -2.48 11.12 -8.04
CA ILE A 271 -2.44 12.15 -9.08
C ILE A 271 -1.74 13.44 -8.60
N GLY A 272 -2.17 13.97 -7.45
CA GLY A 272 -1.82 15.29 -6.94
C GLY A 272 -0.89 15.31 -5.71
N GLU A 273 -0.40 14.15 -5.29
CA GLU A 273 0.37 13.91 -4.05
C GLU A 273 -0.42 14.23 -2.76
N ARG A 274 0.26 14.25 -1.61
CA ARG A 274 -0.33 14.53 -0.28
C ARG A 274 -1.33 15.71 -0.24
N PRO A 275 -1.10 16.87 -0.91
CA PRO A 275 -2.04 17.99 -0.84
C PRO A 275 -3.42 17.71 -1.47
N ALA A 276 -3.54 16.70 -2.33
CA ALA A 276 -4.82 16.29 -2.95
C ALA A 276 -5.63 15.30 -2.09
N LEU A 277 -5.01 14.71 -1.07
CA LEU A 277 -5.64 13.70 -0.21
C LEU A 277 -6.93 14.21 0.45
N MET A 278 -6.87 15.37 1.13
CA MET A 278 -8.01 15.94 1.84
C MET A 278 -9.15 16.38 0.91
N PRO A 279 -8.92 17.15 -0.18
CA PRO A 279 -9.97 17.47 -1.14
C PRO A 279 -10.62 16.22 -1.77
N GLY A 280 -9.83 15.18 -2.05
CA GLY A 280 -10.34 13.89 -2.54
C GLY A 280 -11.22 13.17 -1.52
N MET A 281 -10.77 13.07 -0.27
CA MET A 281 -11.55 12.45 0.83
C MET A 281 -12.88 13.17 1.07
N VAL A 282 -12.86 14.51 1.14
CA VAL A 282 -14.09 15.29 1.37
C VAL A 282 -15.01 15.20 0.16
N GLY A 283 -14.49 15.25 -1.07
CA GLY A 283 -15.28 15.02 -2.28
C GLY A 283 -15.92 13.62 -2.30
N GLY A 284 -15.18 12.59 -1.89
CA GLY A 284 -15.71 11.23 -1.71
C GLY A 284 -16.85 11.17 -0.68
N LEU A 285 -16.69 11.83 0.47
CA LEU A 285 -17.73 11.91 1.51
C LEU A 285 -18.98 12.66 1.01
N MET A 286 -18.79 13.74 0.25
CA MET A 286 -19.89 14.47 -0.39
C MET A 286 -20.65 13.59 -1.41
N ALA A 287 -19.98 12.65 -2.08
CA ALA A 287 -20.65 11.72 -2.99
C ALA A 287 -21.49 10.66 -2.25
N VAL A 288 -21.04 10.21 -1.07
CA VAL A 288 -21.84 9.33 -0.17
C VAL A 288 -23.12 10.06 0.24
N HIS A 289 -23.00 11.26 0.82
CA HIS A 289 -24.14 11.99 1.37
C HIS A 289 -25.13 12.54 0.32
N SER A 290 -24.79 12.52 -0.98
CA SER A 290 -25.65 13.01 -2.06
C SER A 290 -26.30 11.90 -2.91
N ASN A 291 -26.18 10.63 -2.50
CA ASN A 291 -26.57 9.45 -3.28
C ASN A 291 -25.85 9.33 -4.66
N ALA A 292 -24.76 10.07 -4.87
CA ALA A 292 -23.89 9.87 -6.04
C ALA A 292 -23.01 8.61 -5.88
N GLY A 293 -22.86 8.15 -4.64
CA GLY A 293 -22.35 6.83 -4.29
C GLY A 293 -20.94 6.58 -4.80
N PHE A 294 -20.67 5.31 -5.11
CA PHE A 294 -19.35 4.84 -5.53
C PHE A 294 -18.84 5.56 -6.79
N LEU A 295 -19.71 5.76 -7.78
CA LEU A 295 -19.38 6.43 -9.05
C LEU A 295 -19.02 7.91 -8.84
N GLY A 296 -19.79 8.63 -8.02
CA GLY A 296 -19.47 10.02 -7.67
C GLY A 296 -18.13 10.13 -6.93
N GLY A 297 -17.81 9.17 -6.06
CA GLY A 297 -16.54 9.13 -5.34
C GLY A 297 -15.32 8.86 -6.22
N LEU A 298 -15.44 7.98 -7.23
CA LEU A 298 -14.40 7.81 -8.25
C LEU A 298 -14.09 9.14 -8.94
N VAL A 299 -15.14 9.83 -9.39
CA VAL A 299 -14.99 11.14 -10.07
C VAL A 299 -14.39 12.17 -9.13
N ALA A 300 -14.81 12.21 -7.86
CA ALA A 300 -14.24 13.10 -6.85
C ALA A 300 -12.73 12.93 -6.69
N GLY A 301 -12.24 11.70 -6.68
CA GLY A 301 -10.81 11.40 -6.58
C GLY A 301 -10.00 11.94 -7.76
N PHE A 302 -10.42 11.61 -8.99
CA PHE A 302 -9.75 12.14 -10.20
C PHE A 302 -9.83 13.68 -10.26
N LEU A 303 -11.01 14.24 -9.98
CA LEU A 303 -11.26 15.68 -9.98
C LEU A 303 -10.34 16.42 -9.01
N ALA A 304 -10.31 16.00 -7.74
CA ALA A 304 -9.45 16.58 -6.70
C ALA A 304 -7.96 16.52 -7.07
N GLY A 305 -7.51 15.36 -7.59
CA GLY A 305 -6.13 15.18 -8.06
C GLY A 305 -5.73 16.19 -9.14
N TYR A 306 -6.56 16.34 -10.18
CA TYR A 306 -6.29 17.28 -11.26
C TYR A 306 -6.45 18.76 -10.84
N ILE A 307 -7.38 19.09 -9.94
CA ILE A 307 -7.50 20.42 -9.33
C ILE A 307 -6.19 20.79 -8.64
N VAL A 308 -5.62 19.91 -7.81
CA VAL A 308 -4.36 20.19 -7.10
C VAL A 308 -3.18 20.30 -8.06
N ILE A 309 -3.11 19.53 -9.15
CA ILE A 309 -2.12 19.78 -10.22
C ILE A 309 -2.30 21.18 -10.82
N GLY A 310 -3.54 21.62 -11.04
CA GLY A 310 -3.85 22.97 -11.50
C GLY A 310 -3.35 24.03 -10.52
N LEU A 311 -3.63 23.88 -9.23
CA LEU A 311 -3.19 24.80 -8.18
C LEU A 311 -1.66 24.84 -8.04
N LYS A 312 -0.97 23.69 -8.13
CA LYS A 312 0.51 23.64 -8.19
C LYS A 312 1.05 24.50 -9.33
N LYS A 313 0.42 24.47 -10.52
CA LYS A 313 0.82 25.30 -11.67
C LYS A 313 0.51 26.79 -11.47
N VAL A 314 -0.66 27.13 -10.91
CA VAL A 314 -1.07 28.52 -10.63
C VAL A 314 -0.14 29.17 -9.61
N PHE A 315 0.16 28.46 -8.51
CA PHE A 315 1.01 28.96 -7.43
C PHE A 315 2.52 28.75 -7.66
N ALA A 316 2.93 28.18 -8.80
CA ALA A 316 4.35 27.99 -9.15
C ALA A 316 5.16 29.30 -9.21
N LYS A 317 4.50 30.44 -9.49
CA LYS A 317 5.14 31.76 -9.63
C LYS A 317 5.22 32.58 -8.33
N LEU A 318 4.78 32.04 -7.19
CA LEU A 318 4.90 32.75 -5.91
C LEU A 318 6.37 32.89 -5.47
N PRO A 319 6.74 33.98 -4.78
CA PRO A 319 8.10 34.17 -4.26
C PRO A 319 8.48 33.09 -3.23
N LYS A 320 9.79 32.80 -3.12
CA LYS A 320 10.34 31.73 -2.27
C LYS A 320 9.88 31.78 -0.81
N SER A 321 9.67 32.98 -0.27
CA SER A 321 9.16 33.20 1.10
C SER A 321 7.75 32.63 1.36
N LEU A 322 7.02 32.26 0.32
CA LEU A 322 5.67 31.68 0.41
C LEU A 322 5.62 30.19 0.02
N GLU A 323 6.75 29.51 -0.19
CA GLU A 323 6.76 28.08 -0.55
C GLU A 323 6.09 27.20 0.52
N GLY A 324 6.43 27.38 1.80
CA GLY A 324 5.80 26.64 2.91
C GLY A 324 4.30 26.85 3.03
N LEU A 325 3.80 28.02 2.61
CA LEU A 325 2.36 28.33 2.62
C LEU A 325 1.57 27.50 1.60
N LYS A 326 2.21 27.05 0.51
CA LYS A 326 1.53 26.33 -0.59
C LYS A 326 0.92 25.00 -0.13
N PRO A 327 1.67 24.02 0.43
CA PRO A 327 1.10 22.75 0.87
C PRO A 327 0.30 22.86 2.18
N ILE A 328 0.60 23.82 3.05
CA ILE A 328 -0.05 23.97 4.36
C ILE A 328 -1.41 24.67 4.26
N LEU A 329 -1.52 25.72 3.43
CA LEU A 329 -2.70 26.59 3.39
C LEU A 329 -3.34 26.66 1.99
N LEU A 330 -2.57 26.96 0.95
CA LEU A 330 -3.15 27.29 -0.36
C LEU A 330 -3.75 26.07 -1.06
N TYR A 331 -3.01 24.96 -1.18
CA TYR A 331 -3.53 23.75 -1.82
C TYR A 331 -4.70 23.14 -1.03
N PRO A 332 -4.69 23.04 0.31
CA PRO A 332 -5.85 22.57 1.07
C PRO A 332 -7.09 23.46 0.90
N ILE A 333 -6.98 24.79 1.07
CA ILE A 333 -8.15 25.69 0.99
C ILE A 333 -8.72 25.74 -0.42
N PHE A 334 -7.90 26.07 -1.42
CA PHE A 334 -8.41 26.19 -2.80
C PHE A 334 -8.76 24.83 -3.39
N GLY A 335 -8.03 23.77 -3.04
CA GLY A 335 -8.33 22.40 -3.46
C GLY A 335 -9.69 21.95 -2.94
N LEU A 336 -9.95 22.14 -1.64
CA LEU A 336 -11.23 21.82 -1.03
C LEU A 336 -12.36 22.70 -1.58
N LEU A 337 -12.18 24.01 -1.67
CA LEU A 337 -13.21 24.93 -2.14
C LEU A 337 -13.64 24.61 -3.58
N ILE A 338 -12.68 24.43 -4.48
CA ILE A 338 -12.97 24.14 -5.90
C ILE A 338 -13.56 22.73 -6.04
N THR A 339 -12.98 21.72 -5.38
CA THR A 339 -13.51 20.34 -5.42
C THR A 339 -14.93 20.30 -4.87
N GLY A 340 -15.16 20.83 -3.67
CA GLY A 340 -16.48 20.87 -3.04
C GLY A 340 -17.52 21.63 -3.85
N THR A 341 -17.16 22.77 -4.46
CA THR A 341 -18.06 23.54 -5.33
C THR A 341 -18.47 22.73 -6.56
N LEU A 342 -17.51 22.10 -7.25
CA LEU A 342 -17.78 21.28 -8.43
C LEU A 342 -18.53 19.99 -8.07
N MET A 343 -18.22 19.37 -6.93
CA MET A 343 -18.97 18.24 -6.40
C MET A 343 -20.43 18.63 -6.12
N TYR A 344 -20.66 19.74 -5.42
CA TYR A 344 -22.00 20.19 -5.05
C TYR A 344 -22.88 20.57 -6.26
N PHE A 345 -22.38 21.43 -7.16
CA PHE A 345 -23.19 21.97 -8.25
C PHE A 345 -23.23 21.10 -9.52
N ILE A 346 -22.25 20.22 -9.74
CA ILE A 346 -22.08 19.50 -11.01
C ILE A 346 -22.06 17.99 -10.79
N VAL A 347 -21.08 17.45 -10.06
CA VAL A 347 -20.86 16.00 -10.00
C VAL A 347 -22.00 15.31 -9.25
N ASN A 348 -22.38 15.79 -8.07
CA ASN A 348 -23.38 15.11 -7.23
C ASN A 348 -24.76 15.01 -7.90
N PRO A 349 -25.34 16.08 -8.48
CA PRO A 349 -26.62 15.97 -9.19
C PRO A 349 -26.58 14.99 -10.37
N ILE A 350 -25.51 15.02 -11.17
CA ILE A 350 -25.33 14.14 -12.34
C ILE A 350 -25.19 12.68 -11.88
N PHE A 351 -24.26 12.40 -10.98
CA PHE A 351 -23.94 11.04 -10.58
C PHE A 351 -24.99 10.42 -9.64
N SER A 352 -25.75 11.21 -8.89
CA SER A 352 -26.92 10.73 -8.15
C SER A 352 -28.02 10.23 -9.10
N THR A 353 -28.23 10.93 -10.22
CA THR A 353 -29.15 10.49 -11.29
C THR A 353 -28.67 9.20 -11.95
N ILE A 354 -27.37 9.11 -12.29
CA ILE A 354 -26.77 7.90 -12.90
C ILE A 354 -26.84 6.72 -11.94
N ASN A 355 -26.49 6.91 -10.66
CA ASN A 355 -26.52 5.86 -9.63
C ASN A 355 -27.95 5.32 -9.45
N SER A 356 -28.93 6.22 -9.34
CA SER A 356 -30.34 5.85 -9.23
C SER A 356 -30.87 5.09 -10.45
N ALA A 357 -30.45 5.46 -11.67
CA ALA A 357 -30.80 4.75 -12.90
C ALA A 357 -30.13 3.38 -13.01
N MET A 358 -28.87 3.27 -12.57
CA MET A 358 -28.14 2.00 -12.50
C MET A 358 -28.79 1.03 -11.51
N ILE A 359 -29.15 1.49 -10.32
CA ILE A 359 -29.83 0.67 -9.30
C ILE A 359 -31.17 0.17 -9.84
N GLN A 360 -32.01 1.05 -10.40
CA GLN A 360 -33.27 0.64 -11.03
C GLN A 360 -33.06 -0.39 -12.14
N ALA A 361 -32.01 -0.24 -12.98
CA ALA A 361 -31.71 -1.21 -14.02
C ALA A 361 -31.29 -2.59 -13.45
N LEU A 362 -30.57 -2.61 -12.31
CA LEU A 362 -30.19 -3.84 -11.60
C LEU A 362 -31.39 -4.52 -10.93
N GLU A 363 -32.26 -3.75 -10.27
CA GLU A 363 -33.49 -4.24 -9.61
C GLU A 363 -34.48 -4.89 -10.59
N HIS A 364 -34.52 -4.39 -11.84
CA HIS A 364 -35.40 -4.91 -12.89
C HIS A 364 -34.73 -5.98 -13.78
N LEU A 365 -33.56 -6.51 -13.40
CA LEU A 365 -32.94 -7.61 -14.15
C LEU A 365 -33.77 -8.90 -14.04
N GLY A 366 -34.31 -9.36 -15.18
CA GLY A 366 -34.86 -10.71 -15.29
C GLY A 366 -33.80 -11.77 -14.96
N THR A 367 -34.26 -12.91 -14.43
CA THR A 367 -33.39 -13.97 -13.85
C THR A 367 -32.24 -14.40 -14.76
N ALA A 368 -32.45 -14.48 -16.08
CA ALA A 368 -31.40 -14.84 -17.02
C ALA A 368 -30.22 -13.85 -17.03
N ASN A 369 -30.50 -12.54 -16.94
CA ASN A 369 -29.49 -11.50 -16.91
C ASN A 369 -28.78 -11.45 -15.55
N ALA A 370 -29.51 -11.67 -14.45
CA ALA A 370 -28.91 -11.80 -13.12
C ALA A 370 -27.94 -13.00 -13.06
N VAL A 371 -28.31 -14.15 -13.64
CA VAL A 371 -27.42 -15.32 -13.78
C VAL A 371 -26.20 -14.99 -14.62
N LEU A 372 -26.36 -14.31 -15.76
CA LEU A 372 -25.24 -13.90 -16.61
C LEU A 372 -24.27 -12.96 -15.87
N LEU A 373 -24.80 -11.99 -15.12
CA LEU A 373 -24.00 -11.08 -14.29
C LEU A 373 -23.26 -11.86 -13.18
N GLY A 374 -23.92 -12.81 -12.54
CA GLY A 374 -23.30 -13.72 -11.57
C GLY A 374 -22.16 -14.57 -12.17
N VAL A 375 -22.34 -15.07 -13.40
CA VAL A 375 -21.30 -15.78 -14.16
C VAL A 375 -20.10 -14.87 -14.41
N VAL A 376 -20.32 -13.64 -14.91
CA VAL A 376 -19.25 -12.68 -15.19
C VAL A 376 -18.48 -12.32 -13.92
N LEU A 377 -19.19 -11.92 -12.86
CA LEU A 377 -18.57 -11.53 -11.59
C LEU A 377 -17.82 -12.69 -10.93
N GLY A 378 -18.43 -13.88 -10.89
CA GLY A 378 -17.78 -15.09 -10.38
C GLY A 378 -16.52 -15.44 -11.16
N GLY A 379 -16.57 -15.39 -12.50
CA GLY A 379 -15.41 -15.60 -13.37
C GLY A 379 -14.29 -14.61 -13.13
N MET A 380 -14.59 -13.30 -13.08
CA MET A 380 -13.60 -12.23 -12.87
C MET A 380 -12.80 -12.40 -11.57
N MET A 381 -13.43 -12.87 -10.49
CA MET A 381 -12.75 -13.14 -9.22
C MET A 381 -11.65 -14.21 -9.32
N ALA A 382 -11.72 -15.10 -10.32
CA ALA A 382 -10.79 -16.20 -10.50
C ALA A 382 -9.72 -15.99 -11.59
N ILE A 383 -9.80 -14.90 -12.38
CA ILE A 383 -8.87 -14.64 -13.50
C ILE A 383 -7.43 -14.46 -13.01
N ASP A 384 -7.25 -13.69 -11.94
CA ASP A 384 -5.94 -13.21 -11.48
C ASP A 384 -5.77 -13.24 -9.95
N MET A 385 -6.68 -13.93 -9.24
CA MET A 385 -6.49 -14.40 -7.86
C MET A 385 -6.13 -13.32 -6.83
N GLY A 386 -6.76 -12.15 -6.94
CA GLY A 386 -6.47 -10.95 -6.13
C GLY A 386 -5.89 -9.79 -6.95
N GLY A 387 -5.64 -10.03 -8.23
CA GLY A 387 -5.24 -9.03 -9.21
C GLY A 387 -6.37 -8.07 -9.67
N PRO A 388 -6.14 -7.35 -10.78
CA PRO A 388 -6.99 -6.24 -11.20
C PRO A 388 -8.44 -6.59 -11.56
N PHE A 389 -8.69 -7.73 -12.21
CA PHE A 389 -10.03 -8.20 -12.56
C PHE A 389 -10.81 -8.64 -11.33
N ASN A 390 -10.17 -9.37 -10.40
CA ASN A 390 -10.75 -9.70 -9.10
C ASN A 390 -11.10 -8.42 -8.32
N LYS A 391 -10.14 -7.50 -8.16
CA LYS A 391 -10.36 -6.21 -7.51
C LYS A 391 -11.49 -5.42 -8.17
N ALA A 392 -11.58 -5.38 -9.49
CA ALA A 392 -12.65 -4.68 -10.21
C ALA A 392 -14.04 -5.30 -9.96
N ALA A 393 -14.17 -6.63 -10.02
CA ALA A 393 -15.43 -7.30 -9.73
C ALA A 393 -15.87 -7.12 -8.27
N TYR A 394 -14.94 -7.27 -7.32
CA TYR A 394 -15.20 -7.02 -5.90
C TYR A 394 -15.61 -5.56 -5.66
N THR A 395 -14.91 -4.61 -6.28
CA THR A 395 -15.18 -3.17 -6.20
C THR A 395 -16.56 -2.79 -6.77
N PHE A 396 -17.00 -3.46 -7.84
CA PHE A 396 -18.35 -3.29 -8.37
C PHE A 396 -19.42 -3.81 -7.40
N SER A 397 -19.28 -5.06 -6.92
CA SER A 397 -20.25 -5.65 -5.99
C SER A 397 -20.35 -4.90 -4.67
N ILE A 398 -19.22 -4.43 -4.10
CA ILE A 398 -19.23 -3.63 -2.87
C ILE A 398 -19.85 -2.24 -3.10
N GLY A 399 -19.62 -1.63 -4.28
CA GLY A 399 -20.23 -0.36 -4.64
C GLY A 399 -21.76 -0.45 -4.73
N VAL A 400 -22.29 -1.53 -5.32
CA VAL A 400 -23.73 -1.82 -5.32
C VAL A 400 -24.23 -2.09 -3.91
N PHE A 401 -23.55 -2.95 -3.13
CA PHE A 401 -23.92 -3.26 -1.75
C PHE A 401 -23.99 -2.01 -0.86
N THR A 402 -23.02 -1.10 -0.94
CA THR A 402 -23.05 0.17 -0.18
C THR A 402 -24.25 1.04 -0.58
N ALA A 403 -24.67 1.01 -1.85
CA ALA A 403 -25.77 1.84 -2.35
C ALA A 403 -27.17 1.24 -2.11
N THR A 404 -27.31 -0.08 -2.01
CA THR A 404 -28.61 -0.78 -1.92
C THR A 404 -28.80 -1.62 -0.65
N GLN A 405 -27.73 -1.93 0.06
CA GLN A 405 -27.65 -2.99 1.08
C GLN A 405 -28.02 -4.40 0.58
N ASP A 406 -28.11 -4.60 -0.75
CA ASP A 406 -28.36 -5.91 -1.36
C ASP A 406 -27.05 -6.70 -1.54
N GLY A 407 -26.95 -7.80 -0.80
CA GLY A 407 -25.86 -8.76 -0.83
C GLY A 407 -25.91 -9.78 -1.98
N ALA A 408 -26.83 -9.68 -2.94
CA ALA A 408 -26.94 -10.63 -4.04
C ALA A 408 -25.67 -10.69 -4.91
N LEU A 409 -25.17 -9.55 -5.39
CA LEU A 409 -23.94 -9.50 -6.17
C LEU A 409 -22.70 -9.83 -5.33
N MET A 410 -22.71 -9.49 -4.03
CA MET A 410 -21.66 -9.90 -3.11
C MET A 410 -21.58 -11.43 -2.97
N ALA A 411 -22.70 -12.12 -2.92
CA ALA A 411 -22.75 -13.58 -2.89
C ALA A 411 -22.06 -14.19 -4.12
N ALA A 412 -22.27 -13.64 -5.32
CA ALA A 412 -21.62 -14.11 -6.54
C ALA A 412 -20.10 -13.91 -6.51
N THR A 413 -19.63 -12.72 -6.14
CA THR A 413 -18.18 -12.44 -6.04
C THR A 413 -17.50 -13.25 -4.94
N MET A 414 -18.16 -13.43 -3.79
CA MET A 414 -17.59 -14.20 -2.69
C MET A 414 -17.50 -15.68 -3.05
N ALA A 415 -18.57 -16.25 -3.61
CA ALA A 415 -18.53 -17.63 -4.12
C ALA A 415 -17.46 -17.81 -5.20
N GLY A 416 -17.30 -16.82 -6.09
CA GLY A 416 -16.27 -16.81 -7.13
C GLY A 416 -14.84 -16.90 -6.59
N GLY A 417 -14.44 -16.02 -5.65
CA GLY A 417 -13.08 -16.02 -5.10
C GLY A 417 -12.79 -17.16 -4.12
N MET A 418 -13.82 -17.79 -3.53
CA MET A 418 -13.63 -19.00 -2.72
C MET A 418 -13.27 -20.24 -3.56
N VAL A 419 -13.71 -20.30 -4.83
CA VAL A 419 -13.53 -21.51 -5.67
C VAL A 419 -12.06 -21.85 -5.99
N PRO A 420 -11.17 -20.94 -6.44
CA PRO A 420 -9.82 -21.30 -6.87
C PRO A 420 -8.99 -22.07 -5.83
N PRO A 421 -8.82 -21.60 -4.57
CA PRO A 421 -8.11 -22.36 -3.54
C PRO A 421 -8.84 -23.66 -3.18
N LEU A 422 -10.17 -23.67 -3.03
CA LEU A 422 -10.93 -24.90 -2.72
C LEU A 422 -10.78 -25.96 -3.82
N ALA A 423 -10.73 -25.56 -5.08
CA ALA A 423 -10.54 -26.44 -6.22
C ALA A 423 -9.15 -27.08 -6.24
N ILE A 424 -8.11 -26.32 -5.89
CA ILE A 424 -6.75 -26.84 -5.73
C ILE A 424 -6.67 -27.80 -4.55
N ALA A 425 -7.30 -27.47 -3.42
CA ALA A 425 -7.37 -28.32 -2.24
C ALA A 425 -8.05 -29.67 -2.56
N PHE A 426 -9.17 -29.63 -3.26
CA PHE A 426 -9.88 -30.81 -3.75
C PHE A 426 -9.05 -31.62 -4.78
N ALA A 427 -8.47 -30.96 -5.79
CA ALA A 427 -7.67 -31.62 -6.82
C ALA A 427 -6.41 -32.31 -6.27
N SER A 428 -5.69 -31.63 -5.36
CA SER A 428 -4.50 -32.17 -4.70
C SER A 428 -4.81 -33.35 -3.78
N SER A 429 -5.98 -33.36 -3.15
CA SER A 429 -6.49 -34.48 -2.34
C SER A 429 -6.85 -35.69 -3.22
N LEU A 430 -7.69 -35.49 -4.24
CA LEU A 430 -8.26 -36.56 -5.06
C LEU A 430 -7.24 -37.15 -6.06
N PHE A 431 -6.46 -36.30 -6.71
CA PHE A 431 -5.48 -36.70 -7.72
C PHE A 431 -4.06 -36.70 -7.17
N SER A 432 -3.88 -37.07 -5.90
CA SER A 432 -2.63 -36.95 -5.14
C SER A 432 -1.37 -37.54 -5.81
N LYS A 433 -1.49 -38.49 -6.74
CA LYS A 433 -0.36 -39.00 -7.54
C LYS A 433 0.22 -37.99 -8.55
N LYS A 434 -0.52 -36.92 -8.87
CA LYS A 434 -0.15 -35.85 -9.82
C LYS A 434 0.46 -34.62 -9.14
N PHE A 435 0.61 -34.61 -7.82
CA PHE A 435 1.08 -33.48 -7.03
C PHE A 435 2.28 -33.87 -6.18
N THR A 436 3.26 -32.96 -6.10
CA THR A 436 4.43 -33.08 -5.21
C THR A 436 4.02 -33.05 -3.74
N GLN A 437 4.91 -33.44 -2.83
CA GLN A 437 4.62 -33.37 -1.40
C GLN A 437 4.43 -31.93 -0.90
N GLN A 438 5.15 -30.96 -1.49
CA GLN A 438 4.98 -29.53 -1.20
C GLN A 438 3.61 -29.03 -1.68
N GLU A 439 3.20 -29.35 -2.92
CA GLU A 439 1.87 -29.02 -3.43
C GLU A 439 0.73 -29.65 -2.60
N LYS A 440 0.91 -30.86 -2.05
CA LYS A 440 -0.10 -31.47 -1.16
C LYS A 440 -0.23 -30.72 0.15
N GLN A 441 0.90 -30.37 0.77
CA GLN A 441 0.89 -29.63 2.03
C GLN A 441 0.27 -28.24 1.86
N ALA A 442 0.58 -27.54 0.76
CA ALA A 442 -0.06 -26.29 0.39
C ALA A 442 -1.56 -26.47 0.05
N GLY A 443 -1.91 -27.58 -0.62
CA GLY A 443 -3.29 -27.94 -0.94
C GLY A 443 -4.18 -28.12 0.29
N ILE A 444 -3.65 -28.68 1.39
CA ILE A 444 -4.38 -28.77 2.67
C ILE A 444 -4.68 -27.37 3.22
N THR A 445 -3.70 -26.46 3.22
CA THR A 445 -3.87 -25.06 3.66
C THR A 445 -4.93 -24.33 2.83
N ASN A 446 -5.04 -24.65 1.53
CA ASN A 446 -6.02 -24.04 0.64
C ASN A 446 -7.48 -24.37 0.95
N TYR A 447 -7.79 -25.43 1.72
CA TYR A 447 -9.15 -25.60 2.27
C TYR A 447 -9.52 -24.45 3.21
N VAL A 448 -8.59 -24.05 4.08
CA VAL A 448 -8.81 -22.97 5.06
C VAL A 448 -8.83 -21.61 4.38
N LEU A 449 -7.87 -21.34 3.50
CA LEU A 449 -7.80 -20.07 2.76
C LEU A 449 -9.05 -19.89 1.88
N GLY A 450 -9.47 -20.93 1.16
CA GLY A 450 -10.69 -20.88 0.35
C GLY A 450 -11.97 -20.76 1.17
N ALA A 451 -12.07 -21.44 2.31
CA ALA A 451 -13.19 -21.25 3.23
C ALA A 451 -13.23 -19.82 3.82
N ALA A 452 -12.07 -19.18 4.00
CA ALA A 452 -11.94 -17.80 4.47
C ALA A 452 -12.09 -16.73 3.37
N PHE A 453 -12.38 -17.11 2.11
CA PHE A 453 -12.44 -16.19 0.96
C PHE A 453 -11.10 -15.47 0.66
N ILE A 454 -9.98 -16.16 0.92
CA ILE A 454 -8.62 -15.74 0.55
C ILE A 454 -8.25 -16.46 -0.75
N THR A 455 -8.34 -15.76 -1.88
CA THR A 455 -8.16 -16.33 -3.23
C THR A 455 -6.68 -16.63 -3.51
N GLU A 456 -5.80 -15.89 -2.83
CA GLU A 456 -4.34 -15.83 -3.00
C GLU A 456 -3.64 -17.18 -2.74
N GLY A 457 -4.26 -18.09 -1.98
CA GLY A 457 -3.75 -19.46 -1.80
C GLY A 457 -3.59 -20.23 -3.11
N ALA A 458 -4.27 -19.80 -4.17
CA ALA A 458 -4.15 -20.38 -5.50
C ALA A 458 -2.95 -19.84 -6.31
N ILE A 459 -2.37 -18.68 -5.95
CA ILE A 459 -1.28 -18.03 -6.70
C ILE A 459 -0.05 -18.94 -6.90
N PRO A 460 0.47 -19.67 -5.88
CA PRO A 460 1.66 -20.53 -6.08
C PRO A 460 1.42 -21.65 -7.11
N PHE A 461 0.19 -22.14 -7.22
CA PHE A 461 -0.19 -23.14 -8.21
C PHE A 461 -0.41 -22.54 -9.59
N ALA A 462 -1.00 -21.34 -9.66
CA ALA A 462 -1.15 -20.60 -10.91
C ALA A 462 0.21 -20.15 -11.47
N ALA A 463 1.19 -19.82 -10.64
CA ALA A 463 2.56 -19.57 -11.09
C ALA A 463 3.23 -20.81 -11.69
N ALA A 464 2.96 -22.00 -11.13
CA ALA A 464 3.55 -23.27 -11.58
C ALA A 464 2.82 -23.91 -12.79
N ASP A 465 1.51 -23.72 -12.93
CA ASP A 465 0.69 -24.27 -14.02
C ASP A 465 -0.43 -23.29 -14.46
N PRO A 466 -0.08 -22.12 -15.04
CA PRO A 466 -1.01 -21.00 -15.21
C PRO A 466 -2.24 -21.37 -16.03
N LEU A 467 -2.02 -22.01 -17.18
CA LEU A 467 -3.08 -22.32 -18.13
C LEU A 467 -4.15 -23.23 -17.51
N ARG A 468 -3.73 -24.29 -16.81
CA ARG A 468 -4.67 -25.26 -16.24
C ARG A 468 -5.39 -24.69 -15.02
N VAL A 469 -4.65 -24.05 -14.12
CA VAL A 469 -5.17 -23.54 -12.86
C VAL A 469 -6.13 -22.37 -13.09
N ILE A 470 -5.78 -21.40 -13.94
CA ILE A 470 -6.62 -20.22 -14.19
C ILE A 470 -7.90 -20.64 -14.92
N ILE A 471 -7.80 -21.40 -16.02
CA ILE A 471 -8.98 -21.78 -16.82
C ILE A 471 -9.95 -22.65 -15.99
N SER A 472 -9.46 -23.64 -15.25
CA SER A 472 -10.33 -24.46 -14.40
C SER A 472 -11.01 -23.62 -13.32
N SER A 473 -10.24 -22.72 -12.69
CA SER A 473 -10.73 -21.81 -11.63
C SER A 473 -11.82 -20.89 -12.14
N VAL A 474 -11.61 -20.25 -13.30
CA VAL A 474 -12.62 -19.38 -13.93
C VAL A 474 -13.89 -20.15 -14.24
N ILE A 475 -13.83 -21.36 -14.81
CA ILE A 475 -15.03 -22.16 -15.12
C ILE A 475 -15.81 -22.52 -13.85
N GLY A 476 -15.11 -22.94 -12.78
CA GLY A 476 -15.76 -23.24 -11.50
C GLY A 476 -16.36 -22.01 -10.84
N ALA A 477 -15.65 -20.88 -10.86
CA ALA A 477 -16.07 -19.64 -10.23
C ALA A 477 -17.24 -18.97 -10.99
N MET A 478 -17.24 -19.02 -12.32
CA MET A 478 -18.39 -18.72 -13.18
C MET A 478 -19.61 -19.56 -12.78
N THR A 479 -19.42 -20.86 -12.57
CA THR A 479 -20.52 -21.76 -12.19
C THR A 479 -21.07 -21.41 -10.80
N ALA A 480 -20.20 -21.21 -9.80
CA ALA A 480 -20.62 -20.83 -8.46
C ALA A 480 -21.35 -19.47 -8.45
N GLY A 481 -20.78 -18.46 -9.12
CA GLY A 481 -21.40 -17.14 -9.26
C GLY A 481 -22.76 -17.19 -9.92
N GLY A 482 -22.89 -17.88 -11.07
CA GLY A 482 -24.17 -18.08 -11.75
C GLY A 482 -25.22 -18.80 -10.89
N LEU A 483 -24.81 -19.84 -10.14
CA LEU A 483 -25.71 -20.58 -9.24
C LEU A 483 -26.21 -19.72 -8.07
N THR A 484 -25.39 -18.84 -7.49
CA THR A 484 -25.87 -17.92 -6.44
C THR A 484 -27.00 -17.03 -6.93
N GLN A 485 -26.91 -16.52 -8.16
CA GLN A 485 -27.94 -15.65 -8.73
C GLN A 485 -29.17 -16.44 -9.18
N LEU A 486 -28.99 -17.62 -9.77
CA LEU A 486 -30.08 -18.54 -10.14
C LEU A 486 -30.95 -18.91 -8.93
N TRP A 487 -30.31 -19.13 -7.78
CA TRP A 487 -30.97 -19.46 -6.53
C TRP A 487 -31.37 -18.22 -5.70
N SER A 488 -31.12 -17.01 -6.20
CA SER A 488 -31.36 -15.73 -5.51
C SER A 488 -30.81 -15.74 -4.07
N VAL A 489 -29.54 -16.11 -3.96
CA VAL A 489 -28.76 -16.05 -2.72
C VAL A 489 -28.31 -14.61 -2.51
N ASN A 490 -28.63 -14.06 -1.35
CA ASN A 490 -28.13 -12.79 -0.86
C ASN A 490 -27.34 -13.07 0.43
N VAL A 491 -26.17 -12.43 0.57
CA VAL A 491 -25.36 -12.47 1.79
C VAL A 491 -25.20 -11.03 2.31
N PRO A 492 -25.79 -10.65 3.45
CA PRO A 492 -25.74 -9.29 3.99
C PRO A 492 -24.39 -8.99 4.67
N ALA A 493 -23.30 -9.53 4.12
CA ALA A 493 -21.94 -9.35 4.60
C ALA A 493 -20.99 -9.25 3.38
N PRO A 494 -20.13 -8.22 3.33
CA PRO A 494 -19.27 -7.96 2.18
C PRO A 494 -17.95 -8.75 2.19
N HIS A 495 -17.64 -9.45 3.29
CA HIS A 495 -16.43 -10.25 3.43
C HIS A 495 -16.63 -11.36 4.49
N GLY A 496 -15.76 -12.38 4.50
CA GLY A 496 -15.72 -13.43 5.54
C GLY A 496 -16.09 -14.86 5.11
N GLY A 497 -16.30 -15.13 3.82
CA GLY A 497 -16.38 -16.49 3.26
C GLY A 497 -17.44 -17.40 3.91
N VAL A 498 -17.03 -18.61 4.31
CA VAL A 498 -17.92 -19.59 4.98
C VAL A 498 -18.43 -19.05 6.33
N PHE A 499 -17.66 -18.23 7.04
CA PHE A 499 -18.05 -17.72 8.36
C PHE A 499 -19.31 -16.85 8.31
N VAL A 500 -19.57 -16.19 7.17
CA VAL A 500 -20.77 -15.38 6.94
C VAL A 500 -21.89 -16.13 6.20
N SER A 501 -21.67 -17.41 5.83
CA SER A 501 -22.68 -18.22 5.13
C SER A 501 -23.99 -18.34 5.92
N LEU A 502 -23.92 -18.38 7.26
CA LEU A 502 -25.10 -18.43 8.14
C LEU A 502 -25.97 -17.17 8.09
N LEU A 503 -25.41 -16.03 7.64
CA LEU A 503 -26.12 -14.76 7.47
C LEU A 503 -26.87 -14.72 6.13
N ALA A 504 -26.52 -15.58 5.18
CA ALA A 504 -27.18 -15.65 3.89
C ALA A 504 -28.67 -15.98 4.04
N ASN A 505 -29.51 -15.45 3.15
CA ASN A 505 -30.93 -15.80 3.11
C ASN A 505 -31.16 -17.32 2.84
N LYS A 506 -30.19 -17.97 2.17
CA LYS A 506 -30.23 -19.37 1.72
C LYS A 506 -28.86 -20.03 1.98
N PRO A 507 -28.48 -20.28 3.26
CA PRO A 507 -27.12 -20.67 3.65
C PRO A 507 -26.66 -21.97 2.98
N VAL A 508 -27.55 -22.95 2.90
CA VAL A 508 -27.28 -24.25 2.27
C VAL A 508 -27.00 -24.10 0.77
N LEU A 509 -27.80 -23.30 0.06
CA LEU A 509 -27.62 -23.11 -1.40
C LEU A 509 -26.37 -22.29 -1.71
N PHE A 510 -25.97 -21.34 -0.85
CA PHE A 510 -24.69 -20.65 -0.95
C PHE A 510 -23.51 -21.63 -0.88
N LEU A 511 -23.47 -22.47 0.16
CA LEU A 511 -22.42 -23.47 0.33
C LEU A 511 -22.40 -24.51 -0.79
N VAL A 512 -23.59 -24.96 -1.24
CA VAL A 512 -23.70 -25.90 -2.38
C VAL A 512 -23.19 -25.27 -3.68
N ALA A 513 -23.45 -23.99 -3.96
CA ALA A 513 -22.93 -23.31 -5.14
C ALA A 513 -21.39 -23.28 -5.16
N ILE A 514 -20.77 -22.97 -4.02
CA ILE A 514 -19.32 -22.97 -3.83
C ILE A 514 -18.74 -24.38 -4.02
N ILE A 515 -19.35 -25.39 -3.39
CA ILE A 515 -18.91 -26.80 -3.50
C ILE A 515 -19.00 -27.28 -4.95
N ILE A 516 -20.08 -26.98 -5.67
CA ILE A 516 -20.23 -27.34 -7.09
C ILE A 516 -19.13 -26.68 -7.93
N GLY A 517 -18.89 -25.37 -7.76
CA GLY A 517 -17.82 -24.66 -8.47
C GLY A 517 -16.42 -25.21 -8.17
N ALA A 518 -16.12 -25.49 -6.90
CA ALA A 518 -14.85 -26.05 -6.46
C ALA A 518 -14.61 -27.47 -6.98
N VAL A 519 -15.65 -28.33 -6.96
CA VAL A 519 -15.57 -29.70 -7.51
C VAL A 519 -15.41 -29.67 -9.03
N ILE A 520 -16.16 -28.83 -9.75
CA ILE A 520 -16.02 -28.70 -11.21
C ILE A 520 -14.60 -28.24 -11.58
N SER A 521 -14.12 -27.15 -10.97
CA SER A 521 -12.76 -26.65 -11.19
C SER A 521 -11.70 -27.70 -10.83
N GLY A 522 -11.82 -28.34 -9.67
CA GLY A 522 -10.84 -29.31 -9.18
C GLY A 522 -10.82 -30.62 -9.98
N LEU A 523 -11.96 -31.04 -10.54
CA LEU A 523 -12.02 -32.15 -11.51
C LEU A 523 -11.35 -31.75 -12.83
N ILE A 524 -11.67 -30.59 -13.39
CA ILE A 524 -11.05 -30.09 -14.63
C ILE A 524 -9.52 -30.01 -14.47
N TYR A 525 -9.04 -29.35 -13.39
CA TYR A 525 -7.62 -29.25 -13.10
C TYR A 525 -6.98 -30.63 -12.87
N GLY A 526 -7.60 -31.47 -12.03
CA GLY A 526 -7.08 -32.78 -11.68
C GLY A 526 -7.01 -33.77 -12.84
N PHE A 527 -7.97 -33.74 -13.78
CA PHE A 527 -7.88 -34.52 -15.01
C PHE A 527 -6.83 -33.95 -15.97
N TRP A 528 -6.76 -32.63 -16.14
CA TRP A 528 -5.89 -31.97 -17.12
C TRP A 528 -4.41 -31.90 -16.71
N LYS A 529 -4.10 -31.79 -15.41
CA LYS A 529 -2.72 -31.84 -14.89
C LYS A 529 -2.10 -33.19 -15.26
N LYS A 530 -0.85 -33.18 -15.73
CA LYS A 530 -0.12 -34.42 -16.07
C LYS A 530 0.34 -35.13 -14.78
N PRO A 531 0.53 -36.46 -14.79
CA PRO A 531 1.27 -37.14 -13.74
C PRO A 531 2.66 -36.53 -13.54
N LEU A 532 3.22 -36.66 -12.34
CA LEU A 532 4.64 -36.38 -12.13
C LEU A 532 5.47 -37.36 -12.97
N PRO A 533 6.65 -36.96 -13.46
CA PRO A 533 7.60 -37.91 -14.03
C PRO A 533 7.96 -38.97 -12.97
N ASP A 534 8.01 -40.24 -13.38
CA ASP A 534 8.57 -41.29 -12.52
C ASP A 534 10.04 -40.96 -12.20
N LYS A 535 10.42 -41.15 -10.94
CA LYS A 535 11.77 -40.92 -10.40
C LYS A 535 12.59 -42.20 -10.37
#